data_AF-A0A813FR93-F1
#
_entry.id   AF-A0A813FR93-F1
#
_cell.length_a   1.000
_cell.length_b   1.000
_cell.length_c   1.000
_cell.angle_alpha   90.00
_cell.angle_beta   90.00
_cell.angle_gamma   90.00
#
_symmetry.space_group_name_H-M   'P 1'
#
loop_
_entity.id
_entity.type
_entity.pdbx_description
1 polymer ?
#
loop_
_entity_poly.entity_id
_entity_poly.type
_entity_poly.pdbx_seq_one_letter_code
_entity_poly.pdbx_strand_id
1 'polypeptide(L)'
;MAEGEAEAAGAEGLKPLEKKRLLQGAQVPPATPEPLRPVPEPRKEPAAAVLEQEHHPDGPEDDEEEEEKPKAGKGWQERLRRSCSSCLLLGRSVAQSSCSNSAALNARLDRLESWLERRQERQRREVVLAELRRLAAAKGDLPNPGLGCCRRRGALTEEEEKFDFTATEVTEAFRRAHRRCNSPSLIEVLQGQATWRQALSGGLLGRLFQALLVALVVHCALGAIAFSVSRGFAVKHSGALEPSSWLASAPPAAAATTVTLRPLWRFPELSLEELRQVEDVMFIHDHASHTLRIAHVTRSAAGAVLVEAADGSTIRVEPGGRSFWGQRGWTQEVYLTAMEAMQSFPGANSGGTVDWLIAGALGTDLLVPG
;
A
#
# COMPACT_ATOMS: atom_id res chain seq x y z
N MET A 1 -28.72 -20.60 -71.22
CA MET A 1 -30.05 -21.19 -71.40
C MET A 1 -30.06 -22.55 -70.73
N ALA A 2 -30.54 -22.59 -69.50
CA ALA A 2 -31.12 -23.74 -68.81
C ALA A 2 -31.65 -23.17 -67.49
N GLU A 3 -32.96 -22.95 -67.45
CA GLU A 3 -33.71 -22.53 -66.26
C GLU A 3 -33.82 -23.72 -65.30
N GLY A 4 -33.64 -23.43 -64.00
CA GLY A 4 -33.85 -24.38 -62.91
C GLY A 4 -34.70 -23.71 -61.86
N GLU A 5 -36.01 -23.96 -61.95
CA GLU A 5 -37.02 -23.65 -60.94
C GLU A 5 -36.81 -24.50 -59.69
N ALA A 6 -36.85 -23.88 -58.51
CA ALA A 6 -36.97 -24.57 -57.24
C ALA A 6 -37.89 -23.78 -56.32
N GLU A 7 -39.16 -24.19 -56.35
CA GLU A 7 -40.03 -24.49 -55.21
C GLU A 7 -40.09 -23.51 -54.04
N ALA A 8 -41.17 -22.72 -54.05
CA ALA A 8 -41.73 -22.05 -52.89
C ALA A 8 -42.68 -22.99 -52.13
N ALA A 9 -42.30 -23.36 -50.91
CA ALA A 9 -43.20 -23.82 -49.86
C ALA A 9 -43.05 -22.79 -48.71
N GLY A 10 -44.09 -22.12 -48.23
CA GLY A 10 -45.29 -22.70 -47.64
C GLY A 10 -45.31 -22.26 -46.17
N ALA A 11 -45.94 -21.11 -45.87
CA ALA A 11 -46.17 -20.64 -44.50
C ALA A 11 -47.43 -19.75 -44.44
N GLU A 12 -48.57 -20.32 -44.84
CA GLU A 12 -49.88 -19.82 -44.41
C GLU A 12 -50.23 -20.46 -43.07
N GLY A 13 -50.56 -19.65 -42.06
CA GLY A 13 -51.16 -20.18 -40.84
C GLY A 13 -50.83 -19.44 -39.55
N LEU A 14 -51.02 -18.12 -39.47
CA LEU A 14 -51.07 -17.41 -38.18
C LEU A 14 -52.39 -16.64 -38.05
N LYS A 15 -53.12 -17.00 -36.99
CA LYS A 15 -54.50 -16.60 -36.67
C LYS A 15 -54.62 -15.09 -36.38
N PRO A 16 -55.69 -14.42 -36.82
CA PRO A 16 -55.90 -12.99 -36.56
C PRO A 16 -56.63 -12.78 -35.23
N LEU A 17 -55.96 -12.94 -34.08
CA LEU A 17 -56.60 -12.63 -32.77
C LEU A 17 -55.70 -11.98 -31.71
N GLU A 18 -54.42 -11.71 -31.98
CA GLU A 18 -53.52 -11.04 -31.03
C GLU A 18 -53.10 -9.61 -31.39
N LYS A 19 -53.70 -9.02 -32.45
CA LYS A 19 -53.37 -7.65 -32.88
C LYS A 19 -54.04 -6.53 -32.07
N LYS A 20 -54.84 -6.86 -31.04
CA LYS A 20 -55.64 -5.86 -30.29
C LYS A 20 -55.13 -5.52 -28.88
N ARG A 21 -54.01 -6.10 -28.42
CA ARG A 21 -53.43 -5.80 -27.09
C ARG A 21 -52.19 -4.89 -27.07
N LEU A 22 -51.68 -4.48 -28.23
CA LEU A 22 -50.48 -3.63 -28.33
C LEU A 22 -50.74 -2.14 -28.58
N LEU A 23 -52.01 -1.69 -28.54
CA LEU A 23 -52.39 -0.27 -28.75
C LEU A 23 -53.13 0.36 -27.55
N GLN A 24 -53.01 -0.21 -26.35
CA GLN A 24 -53.38 0.50 -25.12
C GLN A 24 -52.10 0.90 -24.40
N GLY A 25 -51.59 2.07 -24.78
CA GLY A 25 -50.58 2.78 -24.01
C GLY A 25 -51.09 3.03 -22.59
N ALA A 26 -50.38 2.49 -21.61
CA ALA A 26 -50.56 2.82 -20.22
C ALA A 26 -50.18 4.31 -20.05
N GLN A 27 -51.20 5.14 -19.90
CA GLN A 27 -51.05 6.55 -19.57
C GLN A 27 -50.69 6.62 -18.08
N VAL A 28 -49.38 6.68 -17.82
CA VAL A 28 -48.84 6.89 -16.47
C VAL A 28 -49.12 8.35 -16.09
N PRO A 29 -49.84 8.64 -14.99
CA PRO A 29 -50.08 10.01 -14.57
C PRO A 29 -48.76 10.69 -14.15
N PRO A 30 -48.61 12.00 -14.40
CA PRO A 30 -47.39 12.73 -14.04
C PRO A 30 -47.19 12.71 -12.53
N ALA A 31 -45.99 12.30 -12.11
CA ALA A 31 -45.58 12.28 -10.71
C ALA A 31 -45.58 13.71 -10.14
N THR A 32 -46.36 13.92 -9.09
CA THR A 32 -46.36 15.14 -8.28
C THR A 32 -44.98 15.31 -7.64
N PRO A 33 -44.31 16.48 -7.76
CA PRO A 33 -42.99 16.68 -7.16
C PRO A 33 -43.10 16.64 -5.63
N GLU A 34 -42.38 15.70 -5.03
CA GLU A 34 -42.22 15.58 -3.58
C GLU A 34 -41.52 16.84 -3.03
N PRO A 35 -42.05 17.48 -1.98
CA PRO A 35 -41.41 18.65 -1.38
C PRO A 35 -40.08 18.26 -0.73
N LEU A 36 -39.03 18.98 -1.11
CA LEU A 36 -37.66 18.84 -0.59
C LEU A 36 -37.67 18.90 0.95
N ARG A 37 -37.24 17.80 1.58
CA ARG A 37 -37.00 17.77 3.02
C ARG A 37 -35.85 18.72 3.38
N PRO A 38 -35.98 19.55 4.43
CA PRO A 38 -34.92 20.46 4.84
C PRO A 38 -33.70 19.66 5.33
N VAL A 39 -32.53 20.09 4.83
CA VAL A 39 -31.22 19.57 5.22
C VAL A 39 -30.98 19.93 6.70
N PRO A 40 -30.65 18.95 7.58
CA PRO A 40 -30.34 19.26 8.97
C PRO A 40 -29.05 20.07 9.07
N GLU A 41 -29.10 21.18 9.79
CA GLU A 41 -27.95 22.03 10.06
C GLU A 41 -26.83 21.27 10.79
N PRO A 42 -25.56 21.57 10.48
CA PRO A 42 -24.42 20.97 11.15
C PRO A 42 -24.38 21.39 12.62
N ARG A 43 -24.44 20.37 13.49
CA ARG A 43 -24.35 20.50 14.94
C ARG A 43 -22.98 21.08 15.31
N LYS A 44 -22.96 22.29 15.90
CA LYS A 44 -21.76 22.87 16.52
C LYS A 44 -21.35 22.03 17.72
N GLU A 45 -20.21 21.37 17.65
CA GLU A 45 -19.57 20.74 18.80
C GLU A 45 -19.00 21.83 19.74
N PRO A 46 -19.21 21.72 21.06
CA PRO A 46 -18.59 22.61 22.03
C PRO A 46 -17.10 22.28 22.16
N ALA A 47 -16.28 23.33 22.15
CA ALA A 47 -14.84 23.29 22.40
C ALA A 47 -14.56 22.62 23.76
N ALA A 48 -13.83 21.49 23.73
CA ALA A 48 -13.30 20.86 24.92
C ALA A 48 -12.19 21.72 25.51
N ALA A 49 -12.33 22.02 26.80
CA ALA A 49 -11.36 22.76 27.60
C ALA A 49 -10.05 21.97 27.72
N VAL A 50 -8.95 22.64 27.41
CA VAL A 50 -7.58 22.18 27.68
C VAL A 50 -7.32 22.32 29.17
N LEU A 51 -7.11 21.18 29.83
CA LEU A 51 -6.63 21.08 31.20
C LEU A 51 -5.54 20.01 31.18
N GLU A 52 -4.30 20.42 30.95
CA GLU A 52 -3.12 19.60 31.24
C GLU A 52 -2.27 20.34 32.26
N GLN A 53 -2.34 19.81 33.47
CA GLN A 53 -1.46 20.05 34.59
C GLN A 53 -0.81 18.69 34.86
N GLU A 54 0.43 18.48 34.45
CA GLU A 54 1.22 17.35 34.95
C GLU A 54 2.61 17.81 35.43
N HIS A 55 2.71 17.68 36.75
CA HIS A 55 3.89 17.58 37.59
C HIS A 55 5.08 16.87 36.93
N HIS A 56 6.24 17.53 37.01
CA HIS A 56 7.55 16.95 36.78
C HIS A 56 7.99 16.20 38.04
N PRO A 57 8.29 14.89 38.01
CA PRO A 57 8.99 14.24 39.11
C PRO A 57 10.50 14.45 38.93
N ASP A 58 11.11 15.11 39.91
CA ASP A 58 12.56 15.14 40.09
C ASP A 58 13.10 13.71 40.20
N GLY A 59 13.98 13.35 39.27
CA GLY A 59 14.75 12.11 39.32
C GLY A 59 16.02 12.30 40.15
N PRO A 60 16.50 11.25 40.84
CA PRO A 60 17.71 11.34 41.66
C PRO A 60 18.95 11.58 40.79
N GLU A 61 19.80 12.48 41.27
CA GLU A 61 21.16 12.69 40.80
C GLU A 61 21.97 11.41 41.09
N ASP A 62 22.24 10.62 40.05
CA ASP A 62 23.16 9.48 40.13
C ASP A 62 24.57 9.99 39.83
N ASP A 63 25.46 9.81 40.80
CA ASP A 63 26.89 10.12 40.75
C ASP A 63 27.58 9.44 39.55
N GLU A 64 28.33 10.24 38.78
CA GLU A 64 29.15 9.78 37.66
C GLU A 64 30.38 9.00 38.17
N GLU A 65 30.30 7.67 38.18
CA GLU A 65 31.50 6.82 38.18
C GLU A 65 32.13 6.82 36.77
N GLU A 66 33.33 7.41 36.66
CA GLU A 66 34.19 7.35 35.48
C GLU A 66 34.65 5.90 35.20
N GLU A 67 33.86 5.14 34.45
CA GLU A 67 34.27 3.82 33.96
C GLU A 67 35.10 3.95 32.67
N GLU A 68 36.37 3.58 32.77
CA GLU A 68 37.39 3.63 31.73
C GLU A 68 37.02 2.73 30.53
N LYS A 69 36.53 3.34 29.44
CA LYS A 69 36.15 2.59 28.21
C LYS A 69 37.35 1.91 27.54
N PRO A 70 37.23 0.64 27.13
CA PRO A 70 38.25 -0.03 26.33
C PRO A 70 38.34 0.57 24.92
N LYS A 71 39.56 0.86 24.49
CA LYS A 71 39.91 1.32 23.13
C LYS A 71 39.68 0.20 22.11
N ALA A 72 38.45 0.01 21.67
CA ALA A 72 38.12 -0.87 20.54
C ALA A 72 37.61 -0.04 19.34
N GLY A 73 38.26 -0.19 18.18
CA GLY A 73 37.62 0.08 16.89
C GLY A 73 37.93 1.39 16.15
N LYS A 74 39.17 1.92 16.17
CA LYS A 74 39.55 3.06 15.30
C LYS A 74 39.61 2.76 13.79
N GLY A 75 39.46 1.49 13.37
CA GLY A 75 39.68 1.08 11.97
C GLY A 75 38.57 1.43 10.96
N TRP A 76 37.31 1.61 11.42
CA TRP A 76 36.18 1.87 10.50
C TRP A 76 35.97 3.36 10.20
N GLN A 77 36.27 4.26 11.15
CA GLN A 77 36.14 5.70 10.94
C GLN A 77 37.13 6.26 9.92
N GLU A 78 38.33 5.67 9.81
CA GLU A 78 39.36 6.07 8.84
C GLU A 78 38.96 5.74 7.38
N ARG A 79 38.19 4.65 7.17
CA ARG A 79 37.71 4.25 5.83
C ARG A 79 36.59 5.15 5.30
N LEU A 80 35.68 5.58 6.18
CA LEU A 80 34.61 6.51 5.80
C LEU A 80 35.14 7.90 5.47
N ARG A 81 36.21 8.36 6.15
CA ARG A 81 36.87 9.63 5.83
C ARG A 81 37.54 9.63 4.46
N ARG A 82 38.13 8.52 4.01
CA ARG A 82 38.77 8.45 2.68
C ARG A 82 37.78 8.41 1.53
N SER A 83 36.57 7.87 1.74
CA SER A 83 35.55 7.81 0.68
C SER A 83 34.85 9.14 0.41
N CYS A 84 34.80 10.07 1.37
CA CYS A 84 34.14 11.37 1.19
C CYS A 84 35.03 12.43 0.52
N SER A 85 36.35 12.23 0.45
CA SER A 85 37.26 13.24 -0.10
C SER A 85 37.17 13.39 -1.63
N SER A 86 36.49 12.48 -2.34
CA SER A 86 36.41 12.50 -3.80
C SER A 86 35.13 13.14 -4.37
N CYS A 87 34.19 13.59 -3.52
CA CYS A 87 32.93 14.23 -3.95
C CYS A 87 32.95 15.76 -3.85
N LEU A 88 34.10 16.36 -3.52
CA LEU A 88 34.25 17.80 -3.41
C LEU A 88 34.55 18.39 -4.79
N LEU A 89 33.51 18.81 -5.53
CA LEU A 89 33.57 20.06 -6.31
C LEU A 89 32.21 20.52 -6.89
N LEU A 90 31.13 19.74 -6.84
CA LEU A 90 29.80 20.19 -7.28
C LEU A 90 28.72 19.72 -6.30
N GLY A 91 28.15 20.64 -5.49
CA GLY A 91 27.00 20.35 -4.61
C GLY A 91 27.24 20.41 -3.09
N ARG A 92 28.10 21.33 -2.62
CA ARG A 92 28.50 21.44 -1.20
C ARG A 92 27.35 21.64 -0.19
N SER A 93 26.20 22.19 -0.57
CA SER A 93 25.13 22.54 0.41
C SER A 93 24.17 21.38 0.73
N VAL A 94 23.87 20.51 -0.23
CA VAL A 94 22.90 19.40 -0.03
C VAL A 94 23.60 18.15 0.51
N ALA A 95 24.86 17.91 0.13
CA ALA A 95 25.65 16.80 0.65
C ALA A 95 25.99 16.98 2.15
N GLN A 96 26.19 18.22 2.61
CA GLN A 96 26.56 18.49 4.00
C GLN A 96 25.40 18.25 4.98
N SER A 97 24.16 18.54 4.58
CA SER A 97 22.97 18.25 5.41
C SER A 97 22.63 16.76 5.45
N SER A 98 22.91 16.02 4.38
CA SER A 98 22.71 14.57 4.33
C SER A 98 23.68 13.83 5.26
N CYS A 99 24.97 14.21 5.25
CA CYS A 99 25.98 13.58 6.12
C CYS A 99 25.82 13.92 7.61
N SER A 100 25.34 15.12 7.96
CA SER A 100 25.07 15.46 9.37
C SER A 100 23.89 14.65 9.92
N ASN A 101 22.88 14.41 9.10
CA ASN A 101 21.70 13.63 9.49
C ASN A 101 22.04 12.14 9.69
N SER A 102 22.89 11.56 8.84
CA SER A 102 23.31 10.16 9.00
C SER A 102 24.13 9.93 10.27
N ALA A 103 25.05 10.86 10.59
CA ALA A 103 25.87 10.74 11.80
C ALA A 103 25.03 10.84 13.09
N ALA A 104 24.09 11.78 13.15
CA ALA A 104 23.18 11.93 14.27
C ALA A 104 22.24 10.73 14.45
N LEU A 105 21.77 10.14 13.34
CA LEU A 105 20.92 8.95 13.37
C LEU A 105 21.68 7.72 13.87
N ASN A 106 22.91 7.52 13.43
CA ASN A 106 23.77 6.43 13.92
C ASN A 106 24.05 6.57 15.43
N ALA A 107 24.38 7.78 15.91
CA ALA A 107 24.59 8.01 17.34
C ALA A 107 23.33 7.75 18.19
N ARG A 108 22.13 7.97 17.62
CA ARG A 108 20.85 7.63 18.27
C ARG A 108 20.62 6.12 18.33
N LEU A 109 20.96 5.40 17.26
CA LEU A 109 20.87 3.93 17.22
C LEU A 109 21.83 3.30 18.23
N ASP A 110 23.09 3.75 18.30
CA ASP A 110 24.08 3.25 19.26
C ASP A 110 23.62 3.48 20.73
N ARG A 111 23.02 4.64 21.02
CA ARG A 111 22.46 4.92 22.35
C ARG A 111 21.31 3.97 22.69
N LEU A 112 20.42 3.71 21.73
CA LEU A 112 19.29 2.81 21.90
C LEU A 112 19.74 1.36 22.11
N GLU A 113 20.75 0.91 21.36
CA GLU A 113 21.37 -0.41 21.53
C GLU A 113 21.98 -0.55 22.93
N SER A 114 22.84 0.39 23.35
CA SER A 114 23.45 0.35 24.68
C SER A 114 22.43 0.40 25.83
N TRP A 115 21.28 1.04 25.61
CA TRP A 115 20.19 1.08 26.59
C TRP A 115 19.44 -0.25 26.64
N LEU A 116 19.20 -0.89 25.49
CA LEU A 116 18.58 -2.21 25.41
C LEU A 116 19.47 -3.27 26.06
N GLU A 117 20.78 -3.24 25.82
CA GLU A 117 21.75 -4.13 26.46
C GLU A 117 21.75 -3.97 27.97
N ARG A 118 21.86 -2.74 28.48
CA ARG A 118 21.80 -2.46 29.93
C ARG A 118 20.48 -2.92 30.55
N ARG A 119 19.36 -2.73 29.86
CA ARG A 119 18.05 -3.20 30.32
C ARG A 119 17.96 -4.73 30.34
N GLN A 120 18.47 -5.39 29.32
CA GLN A 120 18.49 -6.85 29.24
C GLN A 120 19.41 -7.45 30.31
N GLU A 121 20.56 -6.83 30.55
CA GLU A 121 21.48 -7.24 31.61
C GLU A 121 20.87 -7.08 33.00
N ARG A 122 20.24 -5.92 33.29
CA ARG A 122 19.48 -5.72 34.54
C ARG A 122 18.42 -6.80 34.74
N GLN A 123 17.64 -7.12 33.70
CA GLN A 123 16.64 -8.19 33.78
C GLN A 123 17.26 -9.56 34.04
N ARG A 124 18.38 -9.90 33.37
CA ARG A 124 19.09 -11.17 33.61
C ARG A 124 19.61 -11.25 35.04
N ARG A 125 20.21 -10.17 35.56
CA ARG A 125 20.69 -10.08 36.95
C ARG A 125 19.55 -10.28 37.94
N GLU A 126 18.41 -9.61 37.76
CA GLU A 126 17.24 -9.76 38.62
C GLU A 126 16.73 -11.21 38.69
N VAL A 127 16.70 -11.93 37.56
CA VAL A 127 16.26 -13.34 37.53
C VAL A 127 17.28 -14.26 38.22
N VAL A 128 18.58 -14.06 38.00
CA VAL A 128 19.63 -14.84 38.65
C VAL A 128 19.60 -14.62 40.17
N LEU A 129 19.45 -13.37 40.62
CA LEU A 129 19.30 -13.04 42.05
C LEU A 129 18.06 -13.69 42.66
N ALA A 130 16.94 -13.71 41.93
CA ALA A 130 15.74 -14.40 42.39
C ALA A 130 15.94 -15.92 42.54
N GLU A 131 16.74 -16.56 41.69
CA GLU A 131 17.10 -17.98 41.84
C GLU A 131 18.09 -18.23 42.99
N LEU A 132 19.05 -17.34 43.20
CA LEU A 132 19.97 -17.41 44.35
C LEU A 132 19.21 -17.33 45.67
N ARG A 133 18.23 -16.40 45.78
CA ARG A 133 17.34 -16.31 46.95
C ARG A 133 16.54 -17.59 47.19
N ARG A 134 16.08 -18.25 46.12
CA ARG A 134 15.37 -19.54 46.23
C ARG A 134 16.27 -20.67 46.71
N LEU A 135 17.54 -20.69 46.26
CA LEU A 135 18.52 -21.66 46.74
C LEU A 135 18.86 -21.45 48.22
N ALA A 136 19.06 -20.20 48.64
CA ALA A 136 19.30 -19.85 50.05
C ALA A 136 18.09 -20.21 50.94
N ALA A 137 16.86 -19.91 50.48
CA ALA A 137 15.65 -20.32 51.19
C ALA A 137 15.51 -21.85 51.29
N ALA A 138 15.91 -22.60 50.27
CA ALA A 138 15.87 -24.07 50.28
C ALA A 138 16.88 -24.69 51.26
N LYS A 139 17.98 -24.00 51.59
CA LYS A 139 18.93 -24.39 52.64
C LYS A 139 18.41 -24.11 54.05
N GLY A 140 17.32 -23.34 54.17
CA GLY A 140 16.77 -22.90 55.46
C GLY A 140 17.39 -21.60 55.98
N ASP A 141 18.28 -20.97 55.21
CA ASP A 141 18.98 -19.74 55.60
C ASP A 141 18.07 -18.49 55.48
N LEU A 142 16.99 -18.59 54.71
CA LEU A 142 16.00 -17.52 54.51
C LEU A 142 14.56 -18.06 54.63
N PRO A 143 13.62 -17.28 55.18
CA PRO A 143 12.21 -17.63 55.19
C PRO A 143 11.71 -17.77 53.75
N ASN A 144 10.97 -18.85 53.48
CA ASN A 144 10.55 -19.22 52.13
C ASN A 144 9.72 -18.08 51.50
N PRO A 145 10.23 -17.39 50.46
CA PRO A 145 9.50 -16.29 49.85
C PRO A 145 8.28 -16.89 49.16
N GLY A 146 7.10 -16.69 49.76
CA GLY A 146 5.86 -17.24 49.23
C GLY A 146 5.71 -16.95 47.73
N LEU A 147 5.05 -17.86 47.02
CA LEU A 147 4.84 -17.90 45.55
C LEU A 147 4.29 -16.60 44.91
N GLY A 148 3.95 -15.56 45.69
CA GLY A 148 3.42 -14.28 45.23
C GLY A 148 4.42 -13.13 45.02
N CYS A 149 5.73 -13.31 45.25
CA CYS A 149 6.65 -12.16 45.38
C CYS A 149 7.34 -11.65 44.09
N CYS A 150 7.02 -12.15 42.89
CA CYS A 150 7.71 -11.74 41.65
C CYS A 150 7.55 -10.25 41.26
N ARG A 151 6.86 -9.42 42.05
CA ARG A 151 6.54 -8.03 41.69
C ARG A 151 7.00 -6.96 42.68
N ARG A 152 7.69 -7.31 43.78
CA ARG A 152 8.27 -6.30 44.68
C ARG A 152 9.69 -5.98 44.23
N ARG A 153 9.84 -4.90 43.45
CA ARG A 153 11.10 -4.15 43.27
C ARG A 153 11.46 -3.52 44.61
N GLY A 154 12.07 -4.31 45.50
CA GLY A 154 12.75 -3.78 46.68
C GLY A 154 14.25 -3.78 46.39
N ALA A 155 14.92 -2.67 46.72
CA ALA A 155 16.37 -2.61 46.81
C ALA A 155 16.89 -3.82 47.61
N LEU A 156 18.04 -4.39 47.21
CA LEU A 156 18.70 -5.41 48.02
C LEU A 156 18.89 -4.80 49.41
N THR A 157 18.19 -5.35 50.40
CA THR A 157 18.42 -4.98 51.80
C THR A 157 19.84 -5.39 52.16
N GLU A 158 20.56 -4.58 52.93
CA GLU A 158 21.95 -4.81 53.38
C GLU A 158 22.21 -6.23 53.95
N GLU A 159 21.16 -6.95 54.35
CA GLU A 159 21.21 -8.36 54.74
C GLU A 159 21.65 -9.31 53.62
N GLU A 160 21.48 -8.95 52.34
CA GLU A 160 21.84 -9.81 51.20
C GLU A 160 23.35 -9.82 50.91
N GLU A 161 24.10 -8.83 51.41
CA GLU A 161 25.55 -8.76 51.27
C GLU A 161 26.29 -9.77 52.17
N LYS A 162 25.60 -10.37 53.14
CA LYS A 162 26.17 -11.35 54.08
C LYS A 162 26.12 -12.80 53.61
N PHE A 163 25.52 -13.09 52.46
CA PHE A 163 25.42 -14.47 51.98
C PHE A 163 26.63 -14.85 51.12
N ASP A 164 27.48 -15.71 51.68
CA ASP A 164 28.58 -16.33 50.93
C ASP A 164 28.05 -17.44 50.03
N PHE A 165 27.84 -17.12 48.75
CA PHE A 165 27.47 -18.11 47.74
C PHE A 165 28.70 -18.82 47.18
N THR A 166 28.65 -20.15 47.14
CA THR A 166 29.70 -20.93 46.48
C THR A 166 29.64 -20.77 44.95
N ALA A 167 30.79 -20.90 44.28
CA ALA A 167 30.85 -20.82 42.81
C ALA A 167 29.91 -21.83 42.13
N THR A 168 29.74 -23.01 42.71
CA THR A 168 28.81 -24.04 42.25
C THR A 168 27.36 -23.57 42.32
N GLU A 169 26.95 -22.88 43.39
CA GLU A 169 25.60 -22.35 43.55
C GLU A 169 25.30 -21.22 42.57
N VAL A 170 26.27 -20.34 42.32
CA VAL A 170 26.13 -19.30 41.30
C VAL A 170 25.94 -19.90 39.91
N THR A 171 26.73 -20.92 39.55
CA THR A 171 26.56 -21.59 38.24
C THR A 171 25.24 -22.35 38.14
N GLU A 172 24.75 -22.96 39.22
CA GLU A 172 23.46 -23.65 39.22
C GLU A 172 22.28 -22.68 39.14
N ALA A 173 22.32 -21.58 39.90
CA ALA A 173 21.34 -20.49 39.80
C ALA A 173 21.29 -19.94 38.38
N PHE A 174 22.44 -19.70 37.75
CA PHE A 174 22.51 -19.25 36.37
C PHE A 174 21.88 -20.26 35.40
N ARG A 175 22.17 -21.57 35.54
CA ARG A 175 21.54 -22.60 34.69
C ARG A 175 20.03 -22.65 34.86
N ARG A 176 19.51 -22.53 36.08
CA ARG A 176 18.06 -22.54 36.37
C ARG A 176 17.38 -21.28 35.84
N ALA A 177 17.98 -20.12 36.05
CA ALA A 177 17.53 -18.84 35.51
C ALA A 177 17.46 -18.88 33.98
N HIS A 178 18.51 -19.38 33.33
CA HIS A 178 18.57 -19.48 31.87
C HIS A 178 17.50 -20.43 31.31
N ARG A 179 17.20 -21.56 31.97
CA ARG A 179 16.12 -22.46 31.55
C ARG A 179 14.74 -21.81 31.63
N ARG A 180 14.50 -20.95 32.63
CA ARG A 180 13.23 -20.24 32.80
C ARG A 180 13.08 -19.01 31.92
N CYS A 181 14.15 -18.27 31.65
CA CYS A 181 14.07 -17.13 30.72
C CYS A 181 13.84 -17.57 29.27
N ASN A 182 14.32 -18.77 28.91
CA ASN A 182 14.18 -19.31 27.56
C ASN A 182 13.04 -20.31 27.40
N SER A 183 12.27 -20.64 28.45
CA SER A 183 11.02 -21.38 28.24
C SER A 183 9.99 -20.42 27.64
N PRO A 184 9.57 -20.59 26.37
CA PRO A 184 8.44 -19.83 25.87
C PRO A 184 7.24 -20.12 26.78
N SER A 185 6.56 -19.07 27.26
CA SER A 185 5.41 -19.18 28.17
C SER A 185 4.29 -20.10 27.65
N LEU A 186 4.27 -20.34 26.33
CA LEU A 186 3.42 -21.33 25.68
C LEU A 186 3.68 -22.77 26.15
N ILE A 187 4.93 -23.15 26.41
CA ILE A 187 5.27 -24.49 26.88
C ILE A 187 4.78 -24.70 28.32
N GLU A 188 4.85 -23.69 29.18
CA GLU A 188 4.36 -23.77 30.56
C GLU A 188 2.83 -23.92 30.63
N VAL A 189 2.11 -23.29 29.69
CA VAL A 189 0.65 -23.46 29.55
C VAL A 189 0.32 -24.86 28.98
N LEU A 190 1.05 -25.33 27.98
CA LEU A 190 0.87 -26.67 27.41
C LEU A 190 1.16 -27.78 28.42
N GLN A 191 2.07 -27.54 29.37
CA GLN A 191 2.36 -28.44 30.48
C GLN A 191 1.36 -28.37 31.64
N GLY A 192 0.32 -27.52 31.54
CA GLY A 192 -0.73 -27.38 32.56
C GLY A 192 -0.27 -26.71 33.86
N GLN A 193 0.94 -26.13 33.88
CA GLN A 193 1.48 -25.48 35.08
C GLN A 193 0.95 -24.07 35.31
N ALA A 194 0.39 -23.44 34.26
CA ALA A 194 -0.18 -22.10 34.33
C ALA A 194 -1.63 -22.08 33.82
N THR A 195 -2.47 -21.28 34.47
CA THR A 195 -3.85 -21.06 33.99
C THR A 195 -3.84 -20.15 32.76
N TRP A 196 -4.59 -20.52 31.73
CA TRP A 196 -4.68 -19.77 30.46
C TRP A 196 -5.03 -18.28 30.65
N ARG A 197 -5.79 -17.94 31.70
CA ARG A 197 -6.14 -16.55 32.06
C ARG A 197 -4.93 -15.71 32.45
N GLN A 198 -3.97 -16.28 33.20
CA GLN A 198 -2.73 -15.58 33.56
C GLN A 198 -1.78 -15.46 32.37
N ALA A 199 -1.79 -16.43 31.44
CA ALA A 199 -0.99 -16.35 30.23
C ALA A 199 -1.49 -15.28 29.24
N LEU A 200 -2.81 -15.15 29.08
CA LEU A 200 -3.42 -14.11 28.23
C LEU A 200 -3.23 -12.71 28.80
N SER A 201 -3.44 -12.53 30.11
CA SER A 201 -3.26 -11.22 30.77
C SER A 201 -1.79 -10.88 31.03
N GLY A 202 -0.92 -11.88 31.13
CA GLY A 202 0.51 -11.77 31.46
C GLY A 202 1.42 -11.25 30.35
N GLY A 203 0.85 -10.68 29.28
CA GLY A 203 1.63 -9.98 28.25
C GLY A 203 1.68 -10.67 26.88
N LEU A 204 1.03 -11.83 26.70
CA LEU A 204 0.95 -12.44 25.36
C LEU A 204 0.12 -11.58 24.40
N LEU A 205 -1.01 -11.03 24.89
CA LEU A 205 -1.82 -10.07 24.13
C LEU A 205 -1.05 -8.78 23.82
N GLY A 206 -0.28 -8.28 24.79
CA GLY A 206 0.57 -7.10 24.59
C GLY A 206 1.69 -7.33 23.58
N ARG A 207 2.34 -8.51 23.61
CA ARG A 207 3.36 -8.89 22.61
C ARG A 207 2.77 -9.06 21.22
N LEU A 208 1.59 -9.68 21.10
CA LEU A 208 0.88 -9.80 19.82
C LEU A 208 0.51 -8.42 19.26
N PHE A 209 -0.02 -7.54 20.10
CA PHE A 209 -0.34 -6.17 19.71
C PHE A 209 0.91 -5.40 19.26
N GLN A 210 2.02 -5.51 20.01
CA GLN A 210 3.29 -4.90 19.66
C GLN A 210 3.83 -5.44 18.32
N ALA A 211 3.79 -6.76 18.11
CA ALA A 211 4.22 -7.38 16.86
C ALA A 211 3.37 -6.92 15.67
N LEU A 212 2.05 -6.82 15.84
CA LEU A 212 1.14 -6.31 14.82
C LEU A 212 1.46 -4.85 14.46
N LEU A 213 1.74 -4.01 15.46
CA LEU A 213 2.07 -2.59 15.26
C LEU A 213 3.41 -2.44 14.51
N VAL A 214 4.41 -3.25 14.84
CA VAL A 214 5.69 -3.30 14.09
C VAL A 214 5.45 -3.75 12.64
N ALA A 215 4.65 -4.80 12.42
CA ALA A 215 4.34 -5.28 11.08
C ALA A 215 3.61 -4.21 10.23
N LEU A 216 2.67 -3.48 10.84
CA LEU A 216 1.97 -2.38 10.19
C LEU A 216 2.93 -1.25 9.78
N VAL A 217 3.84 -0.85 10.66
CA VAL A 217 4.86 0.18 10.35
C VAL A 217 5.75 -0.26 9.20
N VAL A 218 6.21 -1.52 9.20
CA VAL A 218 7.02 -2.07 8.10
C VAL A 218 6.22 -2.08 6.79
N HIS A 219 4.96 -2.49 6.82
CA HIS A 219 4.09 -2.48 5.64
C HIS A 219 3.90 -1.06 5.08
N CYS A 220 3.61 -0.07 5.95
CA CYS A 220 3.50 1.33 5.56
C CYS A 220 4.81 1.88 4.99
N ALA A 221 5.96 1.52 5.57
CA ALA A 221 7.27 1.94 5.07
C ALA A 221 7.56 1.33 3.69
N LEU A 222 7.27 0.03 3.50
CA LEU A 222 7.40 -0.63 2.19
C LEU A 222 6.46 -0.02 1.15
N GLY A 223 5.22 0.28 1.53
CA GLY A 223 4.27 1.01 0.69
C GLY A 223 4.81 2.38 0.29
N ALA A 224 5.30 3.16 1.26
CA ALA A 224 5.90 4.46 0.99
C ALA A 224 7.12 4.36 0.05
N ILE A 225 7.98 3.34 0.23
CA ILE A 225 9.10 3.09 -0.69
C ILE A 225 8.59 2.72 -2.09
N ALA A 226 7.64 1.79 -2.20
CA ALA A 226 7.08 1.38 -3.49
C ALA A 226 6.41 2.55 -4.23
N PHE A 227 5.64 3.39 -3.52
CA PHE A 227 4.93 4.52 -4.12
C PHE A 227 5.78 5.78 -4.26
N SER A 228 6.88 5.94 -3.52
CA SER A 228 7.83 7.05 -3.72
C SER A 228 8.69 6.89 -4.97
N VAL A 229 8.78 5.67 -5.52
CA VAL A 229 9.45 5.39 -6.80
C VAL A 229 8.55 5.70 -8.01
N SER A 230 7.30 6.15 -7.79
CA SER A 230 6.49 6.81 -8.81
C SER A 230 7.14 8.15 -9.20
N ARG A 231 8.25 8.07 -9.94
CA ARG A 231 8.98 9.22 -10.45
C ARG A 231 8.00 10.00 -11.31
N GLY A 232 7.78 11.26 -10.96
CA GLY A 232 7.05 12.18 -11.83
C GLY A 232 7.82 12.31 -13.13
N PHE A 233 7.36 11.63 -14.17
CA PHE A 233 7.81 11.84 -15.53
C PHE A 233 6.93 12.93 -16.12
N ALA A 234 7.54 14.01 -16.59
CA ALA A 234 6.82 14.99 -17.38
C ALA A 234 6.79 14.47 -18.82
N VAL A 235 5.60 14.19 -19.33
CA VAL A 235 5.41 13.88 -20.76
C VAL A 235 5.55 15.20 -21.53
N LYS A 236 6.62 15.36 -22.31
CA LYS A 236 6.72 16.49 -23.25
C LYS A 236 5.77 16.30 -24.43
N HIS A 237 5.48 17.36 -25.18
CA HIS A 237 4.67 17.29 -26.41
C HIS A 237 5.25 16.37 -27.50
N SER A 238 6.56 16.06 -27.43
CA SER A 238 7.20 15.05 -28.28
C SER A 238 6.96 13.62 -27.84
N GLY A 239 6.29 13.43 -26.69
CA GLY A 239 6.09 12.14 -26.07
C GLY A 239 7.29 11.61 -25.27
N ALA A 240 8.43 12.30 -25.32
CA ALA A 240 9.57 11.93 -24.48
C ALA A 240 9.22 12.10 -22.98
N LEU A 241 9.45 11.05 -22.20
CA LEU A 241 9.42 11.10 -20.74
C LEU A 241 10.74 11.70 -20.27
N GLU A 242 10.75 12.98 -19.95
CA GLU A 242 11.93 13.57 -19.32
C GLU A 242 11.91 13.32 -17.82
N PRO A 243 13.06 12.91 -17.23
CA PRO A 243 13.17 12.84 -15.79
C PRO A 243 12.89 14.23 -15.21
N SER A 244 12.05 14.30 -14.18
CA SER A 244 11.79 15.56 -13.49
C SER A 244 13.11 16.22 -13.10
N SER A 245 13.13 17.56 -13.21
CA SER A 245 14.30 18.46 -13.24
C SER A 245 15.41 18.24 -12.20
N TRP A 246 15.16 17.49 -11.13
CA TRP A 246 16.17 17.09 -10.14
C TRP A 246 17.15 16.02 -10.65
N LEU A 247 16.86 15.36 -11.77
CA LEU A 247 17.72 14.41 -12.48
C LEU A 247 18.13 14.92 -13.87
N ALA A 248 18.23 16.25 -14.06
CA ALA A 248 18.54 16.89 -15.35
C ALA A 248 19.82 16.40 -16.05
N SER A 249 20.69 15.67 -15.36
CA SER A 249 21.94 15.11 -15.89
C SER A 249 21.90 13.61 -16.17
N ALA A 250 20.79 12.92 -15.88
CA ALA A 250 20.67 11.50 -16.18
C ALA A 250 20.25 11.31 -17.65
N PRO A 251 20.93 10.43 -18.41
CA PRO A 251 20.49 10.10 -19.76
C PRO A 251 19.06 9.53 -19.73
N PRO A 252 18.24 9.79 -20.76
CA PRO A 252 16.89 9.26 -20.82
C PRO A 252 16.94 7.74 -20.71
N ALA A 253 16.40 7.21 -19.60
CA ALA A 253 16.51 5.80 -19.25
C ALA A 253 15.49 4.90 -19.97
N ALA A 254 14.51 5.51 -20.66
CA ALA A 254 13.49 4.80 -21.41
C ALA A 254 12.87 5.71 -22.47
N ALA A 255 12.64 5.15 -23.66
CA ALA A 255 11.72 5.71 -24.63
C ALA A 255 10.46 4.83 -24.60
N ALA A 256 9.34 5.41 -24.20
CA ALA A 256 8.04 4.76 -24.35
C ALA A 256 7.42 5.26 -25.67
N THR A 257 6.84 4.35 -26.45
CA THR A 257 5.99 4.74 -27.58
C THR A 257 4.83 5.55 -27.03
N THR A 258 4.66 6.77 -27.52
CA THR A 258 3.64 7.64 -26.97
C THR A 258 2.30 7.38 -27.61
N VAL A 259 1.45 6.72 -26.84
CA VAL A 259 0.08 6.46 -27.23
C VAL A 259 -0.71 7.76 -27.09
N THR A 260 -1.17 8.30 -28.22
CA THR A 260 -2.10 9.43 -28.22
C THR A 260 -3.50 8.87 -28.04
N LEU A 261 -4.07 9.05 -26.85
CA LEU A 261 -5.43 8.63 -26.57
C LEU A 261 -6.41 9.62 -27.20
N ARG A 262 -7.35 9.12 -28.00
CA ARG A 262 -8.44 9.89 -28.58
C ARG A 262 -9.77 9.22 -28.22
N PRO A 263 -10.77 9.97 -27.74
CA PRO A 263 -12.06 9.36 -27.44
C PRO A 263 -12.75 8.91 -28.73
N LEU A 264 -13.46 7.77 -28.65
CA LEU A 264 -14.11 7.14 -29.81
C LEU A 264 -15.06 8.09 -30.56
N TRP A 265 -15.82 8.92 -29.83
CA TRP A 265 -16.79 9.85 -30.43
C TRP A 265 -16.14 10.93 -31.32
N ARG A 266 -14.81 11.13 -31.25
CA ARG A 266 -14.08 12.06 -32.13
C ARG A 266 -13.54 11.42 -33.41
N PHE A 267 -13.66 10.11 -33.58
CA PHE A 267 -13.13 9.42 -34.77
C PHE A 267 -13.66 9.98 -36.10
N PRO A 268 -14.93 10.41 -36.21
CA PRO A 268 -15.43 11.07 -37.43
C PRO A 268 -14.72 12.38 -37.79
N GLU A 269 -14.20 13.09 -36.80
CA GLU A 269 -13.51 14.39 -36.96
C GLU A 269 -12.04 14.21 -37.41
N LEU A 270 -11.44 13.06 -37.12
CA LEU A 270 -10.05 12.78 -37.46
C LEU A 270 -9.84 12.74 -38.98
N SER A 271 -8.63 12.98 -39.45
CA SER A 271 -8.27 12.70 -40.84
C SER A 271 -8.18 11.20 -41.10
N LEU A 272 -8.27 10.78 -42.37
CA LEU A 272 -8.09 9.36 -42.72
C LEU A 272 -6.67 8.87 -42.38
N GLU A 273 -5.68 9.75 -42.42
CA GLU A 273 -4.30 9.45 -42.03
C GLU A 273 -4.19 9.15 -40.53
N GLU A 274 -4.78 9.99 -39.68
CA GLU A 274 -4.84 9.74 -38.23
C GLU A 274 -5.61 8.46 -37.90
N LEU A 275 -6.73 8.20 -38.58
CA LEU A 275 -7.50 6.96 -38.39
C LEU A 275 -6.69 5.70 -38.73
N ARG A 276 -5.77 5.77 -39.70
CA ARG A 276 -4.88 4.65 -40.04
C ARG A 276 -3.77 4.40 -39.02
N GLN A 277 -3.51 5.37 -38.14
CA GLN A 277 -2.54 5.25 -37.05
C GLN A 277 -3.19 4.66 -35.78
N VAL A 278 -4.49 4.41 -35.78
CA VAL A 278 -5.19 3.80 -34.64
C VAL A 278 -4.85 2.31 -34.59
N GLU A 279 -4.10 1.89 -33.57
CA GLU A 279 -3.70 0.50 -33.37
C GLU A 279 -4.69 -0.27 -32.50
N ASP A 280 -5.14 0.33 -31.40
CA ASP A 280 -6.04 -0.28 -30.43
C ASP A 280 -7.23 0.65 -30.13
N VAL A 281 -8.38 0.05 -29.87
CA VAL A 281 -9.58 0.73 -29.39
C VAL A 281 -10.04 0.08 -28.10
N MET A 282 -10.26 0.90 -27.07
CA MET A 282 -10.80 0.44 -25.80
C MET A 282 -12.17 1.08 -25.52
N PHE A 283 -13.11 0.29 -25.03
CA PHE A 283 -14.45 0.75 -24.65
C PHE A 283 -15.00 -0.05 -23.47
N ILE A 284 -16.02 0.48 -22.81
CA ILE A 284 -16.71 -0.21 -21.70
C ILE A 284 -18.07 -0.70 -22.20
N HIS A 285 -18.34 -1.98 -21.99
CA HIS A 285 -19.63 -2.61 -22.28
C HIS A 285 -19.93 -3.67 -21.22
N ASP A 286 -21.17 -3.67 -20.70
CA ASP A 286 -21.63 -4.54 -19.62
C ASP A 286 -20.69 -4.55 -18.38
N HIS A 287 -20.30 -3.35 -17.94
CA HIS A 287 -19.37 -3.12 -16.83
C HIS A 287 -17.96 -3.75 -16.99
N ALA A 288 -17.62 -4.23 -18.19
CA ALA A 288 -16.31 -4.76 -18.53
C ALA A 288 -15.59 -3.84 -19.53
N SER A 289 -14.26 -3.76 -19.39
CA SER A 289 -13.40 -3.08 -20.37
C SER A 289 -13.00 -4.05 -21.48
N HIS A 290 -13.22 -3.65 -22.72
CA HIS A 290 -12.89 -4.41 -23.92
C HIS A 290 -11.80 -3.67 -24.69
N THR A 291 -10.72 -4.35 -25.05
CA THR A 291 -9.66 -3.80 -25.90
C THR A 291 -9.63 -4.60 -27.19
N LEU A 292 -9.79 -3.90 -28.31
CA LEU A 292 -9.76 -4.47 -29.65
C LEU A 292 -8.55 -3.95 -30.41
N ARG A 293 -7.77 -4.87 -30.97
CA ARG A 293 -6.68 -4.54 -31.88
C ARG A 293 -7.23 -4.32 -33.27
N ILE A 294 -6.98 -3.15 -33.84
CA ILE A 294 -7.54 -2.72 -35.11
C ILE A 294 -6.80 -3.37 -36.26
N ALA A 295 -7.55 -3.96 -37.19
CA ALA A 295 -7.04 -4.51 -38.43
C ALA A 295 -7.32 -3.59 -39.61
N HIS A 296 -8.48 -2.93 -39.62
CA HIS A 296 -8.91 -2.11 -40.74
C HIS A 296 -9.82 -0.97 -40.30
N VAL A 297 -9.74 0.19 -40.98
CA VAL A 297 -10.60 1.34 -40.72
C VAL A 297 -11.12 1.88 -42.04
N THR A 298 -12.43 2.10 -42.12
CA THR A 298 -13.11 2.69 -43.28
C THR A 298 -13.97 3.87 -42.87
N ARG A 299 -14.17 4.80 -43.80
CA ARG A 299 -15.11 5.91 -43.66
C ARG A 299 -16.21 5.75 -44.72
N SER A 300 -17.46 5.71 -44.26
CA SER A 300 -18.60 5.67 -45.16
C SER A 300 -18.83 7.03 -45.81
N ALA A 301 -19.57 7.05 -46.93
CA ALA A 301 -19.96 8.30 -47.58
C ALA A 301 -20.81 9.22 -46.68
N ALA A 302 -21.50 8.65 -45.69
CA ALA A 302 -22.26 9.39 -44.68
C ALA A 302 -21.38 9.98 -43.57
N GLY A 303 -20.05 9.80 -43.63
CA GLY A 303 -19.10 10.27 -42.63
C GLY A 303 -18.97 9.38 -41.40
N ALA A 304 -19.67 8.25 -41.33
CA ALA A 304 -19.49 7.28 -40.25
C ALA A 304 -18.14 6.55 -40.41
N VAL A 305 -17.47 6.29 -39.29
CA VAL A 305 -16.22 5.53 -39.26
C VAL A 305 -16.53 4.12 -38.81
N LEU A 306 -16.16 3.13 -39.61
CA LEU A 306 -16.25 1.72 -39.27
C LEU A 306 -14.84 1.18 -39.05
N VAL A 307 -14.60 0.74 -37.83
CA VAL A 307 -13.37 0.15 -37.35
C VAL A 307 -13.59 -1.36 -37.24
N GLU A 308 -12.75 -2.15 -37.88
CA GLU A 308 -12.77 -3.61 -37.83
C GLU A 308 -11.53 -4.12 -37.11
N ALA A 309 -11.76 -4.94 -36.10
CA ALA A 309 -10.73 -5.52 -35.27
C ALA A 309 -10.21 -6.85 -35.84
N ALA A 310 -9.03 -7.28 -35.41
CA ALA A 310 -8.38 -8.50 -35.89
C ALA A 310 -9.16 -9.79 -35.56
N ASP A 311 -10.03 -9.77 -34.55
CA ASP A 311 -10.94 -10.86 -34.21
C ASP A 311 -12.19 -10.90 -35.10
N GLY A 312 -12.40 -9.87 -35.93
CA GLY A 312 -13.57 -9.64 -36.78
C GLY A 312 -14.72 -8.91 -36.08
N SER A 313 -14.52 -8.42 -34.85
CA SER A 313 -15.45 -7.50 -34.21
C SER A 313 -15.40 -6.13 -34.89
N THR A 314 -16.52 -5.39 -34.87
CA THR A 314 -16.63 -4.08 -35.52
C THR A 314 -17.09 -3.02 -34.54
N ILE A 315 -16.58 -1.81 -34.71
CA ILE A 315 -17.05 -0.61 -34.03
C ILE A 315 -17.44 0.41 -35.09
N ARG A 316 -18.69 0.86 -35.06
CA ARG A 316 -19.22 1.90 -35.94
C ARG A 316 -19.45 3.17 -35.14
N VAL A 317 -18.79 4.25 -35.53
CA VAL A 317 -18.96 5.58 -34.93
C VAL A 317 -19.65 6.49 -35.94
N GLU A 318 -20.84 6.95 -35.59
CA GLU A 318 -21.60 7.89 -36.41
C GLU A 318 -21.04 9.32 -36.30
N PRO A 319 -21.29 10.21 -37.27
CA PRO A 319 -20.87 11.61 -37.21
C PRO A 319 -21.31 12.36 -35.95
N GLY A 320 -22.41 11.93 -35.32
CA GLY A 320 -22.90 12.48 -34.05
C GLY A 320 -22.15 11.98 -32.80
N GLY A 321 -21.11 11.17 -32.95
CA GLY A 321 -20.33 10.59 -31.84
C GLY A 321 -20.91 9.30 -31.24
N ARG A 322 -22.12 8.92 -31.64
CA ARG A 322 -22.76 7.67 -31.23
C ARG A 322 -21.97 6.47 -31.73
N SER A 323 -21.67 5.55 -30.82
CA SER A 323 -20.81 4.39 -31.09
C SER A 323 -21.59 3.09 -30.91
N PHE A 324 -21.40 2.16 -31.84
CA PHE A 324 -22.04 0.85 -31.86
C PHE A 324 -20.96 -0.22 -31.96
N TRP A 325 -21.13 -1.34 -31.26
CA TRP A 325 -20.22 -2.47 -31.30
C TRP A 325 -20.94 -3.71 -31.83
N GLY A 326 -20.35 -4.40 -32.80
CA GLY A 326 -20.78 -5.68 -33.32
C GLY A 326 -19.72 -6.75 -33.07
N GLN A 327 -20.10 -7.88 -32.50
CA GLN A 327 -19.20 -9.02 -32.36
C GLN A 327 -19.22 -9.87 -33.63
N ARG A 328 -18.09 -10.52 -33.97
CA ARG A 328 -18.03 -11.42 -35.13
C ARG A 328 -19.13 -12.48 -35.08
N GLY A 329 -19.92 -12.55 -36.14
CA GLY A 329 -21.01 -13.51 -36.29
C GLY A 329 -22.33 -13.09 -35.65
N TRP A 330 -22.38 -11.92 -35.00
CA TRP A 330 -23.63 -11.34 -34.52
C TRP A 330 -24.28 -10.50 -35.63
N THR A 331 -25.59 -10.61 -35.77
CA THR A 331 -26.37 -9.79 -36.72
C THR A 331 -26.80 -8.45 -36.12
N GLN A 332 -26.76 -8.31 -34.80
CA GLN A 332 -27.20 -7.12 -34.09
C GLN A 332 -26.01 -6.35 -33.53
N GLU A 333 -25.93 -5.07 -33.88
CA GLU A 333 -25.03 -4.12 -33.24
C GLU A 333 -25.60 -3.65 -31.89
N VAL A 334 -24.73 -3.48 -30.90
CA VAL A 334 -25.07 -3.03 -29.55
C VAL A 334 -24.62 -1.59 -29.38
N TYR A 335 -25.51 -0.76 -28.85
CA TYR A 335 -25.21 0.64 -28.59
C TYR A 335 -24.33 0.81 -27.33
N LEU A 336 -23.24 1.57 -27.45
CA LEU A 336 -22.29 1.81 -26.35
C LEU A 336 -22.75 2.98 -25.47
N THR A 337 -23.80 2.79 -24.68
CA THR A 337 -24.40 3.81 -23.80
C THR A 337 -23.42 4.43 -22.81
N ALA A 338 -22.49 3.63 -22.27
CA ALA A 338 -21.46 4.11 -21.34
C ALA A 338 -20.53 5.16 -21.97
N MET A 339 -20.26 5.05 -23.27
CA MET A 339 -19.42 6.01 -24.01
C MET A 339 -20.15 7.34 -24.19
N GLU A 340 -21.46 7.33 -24.46
CA GLU A 340 -22.27 8.55 -24.56
C GLU A 340 -22.39 9.26 -23.21
N ALA A 341 -22.58 8.51 -22.12
CA ALA A 341 -22.56 9.07 -20.78
C ALA A 341 -21.24 9.81 -20.49
N MET A 342 -20.11 9.26 -20.96
CA MET A 342 -18.81 9.92 -20.80
C MET A 342 -18.68 11.23 -21.56
N GLN A 343 -19.31 11.34 -22.74
CA GLN A 343 -19.32 12.59 -23.53
C GLN A 343 -20.00 13.74 -22.79
N SER A 344 -20.98 13.44 -21.93
CA SER A 344 -21.72 14.43 -21.14
C SER A 344 -20.97 14.98 -19.93
N PHE A 345 -19.82 14.40 -19.54
CA PHE A 345 -19.07 14.90 -18.39
C PHE A 345 -18.45 16.28 -18.68
N PRO A 346 -18.53 17.22 -17.73
CA PRO A 346 -17.84 18.51 -17.84
C PRO A 346 -16.34 18.31 -18.07
N GLY A 347 -15.82 18.81 -19.19
CA GLY A 347 -14.41 18.70 -19.54
C GLY A 347 -14.03 17.50 -20.41
N ALA A 348 -14.99 16.64 -20.81
CA ALA A 348 -14.74 15.57 -21.79
C ALA A 348 -14.21 16.11 -23.14
N ASN A 349 -14.58 17.35 -23.50
CA ASN A 349 -14.13 18.00 -24.73
C ASN A 349 -12.85 18.84 -24.58
N SER A 350 -12.40 19.11 -23.36
CA SER A 350 -11.25 20.01 -23.12
C SER A 350 -9.88 19.31 -23.09
N GLY A 351 -9.82 18.02 -23.46
CA GLY A 351 -8.57 17.28 -23.71
C GLY A 351 -7.63 17.14 -22.52
N GLY A 352 -8.14 17.27 -21.29
CA GLY A 352 -7.31 17.37 -20.08
C GLY A 352 -7.64 16.40 -18.95
N THR A 353 -8.89 15.94 -18.81
CA THR A 353 -9.31 15.34 -17.52
C THR A 353 -10.08 14.03 -17.60
N VAL A 354 -10.52 13.58 -18.78
CA VAL A 354 -11.22 12.28 -18.91
C VAL A 354 -10.36 11.25 -19.66
N ASP A 355 -9.36 11.72 -20.42
CA ASP A 355 -8.46 10.86 -21.20
C ASP A 355 -7.60 9.93 -20.31
N TRP A 356 -7.40 10.26 -19.02
CA TRP A 356 -6.57 9.48 -18.10
C TRP A 356 -7.35 8.44 -17.27
N LEU A 357 -8.68 8.55 -17.14
CA LEU A 357 -9.49 7.54 -16.42
C LEU A 357 -9.56 6.19 -17.16
N ILE A 358 -9.06 6.18 -18.39
CA ILE A 358 -9.05 5.05 -19.32
C ILE A 358 -7.59 4.52 -19.49
N ALA A 359 -6.61 5.06 -18.76
CA ALA A 359 -5.24 4.56 -18.78
C ALA A 359 -5.12 3.20 -18.06
N GLY A 360 -5.54 2.13 -18.74
CA GLY A 360 -5.11 0.78 -18.41
C GLY A 360 -3.58 0.69 -18.50
N ALA A 361 -2.99 -0.16 -17.65
CA ALA A 361 -1.55 -0.39 -17.60
C ALA A 361 -1.03 -0.92 -18.95
N LEU A 362 -0.62 -0.01 -19.82
CA LEU A 362 0.16 -0.34 -21.01
C LEU A 362 1.53 -0.85 -20.54
N GLY A 363 1.89 -2.05 -20.96
CA GLY A 363 3.19 -2.64 -20.68
C GLY A 363 4.29 -1.68 -21.13
N THR A 364 5.03 -1.14 -20.18
CA THR A 364 6.22 -0.34 -20.48
C THR A 364 7.39 -1.31 -20.61
N ASP A 365 7.80 -1.59 -21.84
CA ASP A 365 9.07 -2.29 -22.07
C ASP A 365 10.21 -1.34 -21.76
N LEU A 366 10.79 -1.51 -20.57
CA LEU A 366 12.00 -0.81 -20.15
C LEU A 366 13.21 -1.49 -20.80
N LEU A 367 13.64 -0.97 -21.95
CA LEU A 367 14.97 -1.27 -22.48
C LEU A 367 16.03 -0.52 -21.66
N VAL A 368 16.69 -1.23 -20.75
CA VAL A 368 17.89 -0.72 -20.07
C VAL A 368 19.07 -0.86 -21.05
N PRO A 369 19.71 0.23 -21.51
CA PRO A 369 20.93 0.12 -22.29
C PRO A 369 22.03 -0.47 -21.39
N GLY A 370 22.60 -1.59 -21.84
CA GLY A 370 23.71 -2.29 -21.17
C GLY A 370 25.08 -1.70 -21.44
#